data_AF-A0A6G1HHT6-F1
#
_entry.id   AF-A0A6G1HHT6-F1
#
_cell.length_a   1.000
_cell.length_b   1.000
_cell.length_c   1.000
_cell.angle_alpha   90.00
_cell.angle_beta   90.00
_cell.angle_gamma   90.00
#
_symmetry.space_group_name_H-M   'P 1'
#
loop_
_entity.id
_entity.type
_entity.pdbx_description
1 polymer ?
#
loop_
_entity_poly.entity_id
_entity_poly.type
_entity_poly.pdbx_seq_one_letter_code
_entity_poly.pdbx_strand_id
1 'polypeptide(L)'
;MGPEGTQSDAATGGGGGLFGPPTPPTNSPYGFIPSFPMNTFGATLFTIMAVILNVQYFRYKHWYFGPVPQAALMMAAGLWARVWNIIDLSSLGAFVFADMITKIAPIVTMLGIVQTFKRDVLWVTPTDQNTISNLWFPERFATIVFAGMMFLGDFFKQLTTFVPVKQSKFTAIGQIIQLTSVTWFLTVSIRWFVISRSWPSPEGKGRQWRKLAGAVAVSAAILFIRQIFVVVQTDGQNVLHADGKDFFRMYEWVYWAFEFLPTFLLYVIWAAYPPATVLPHEYTRFRLRRKLVLASKPNFGSLQRSASSNSGGLVISSPRPTQGTEDKFSEFRFAELEMGVLPPGRQPGIGNQ
;
A
#
# COMPACT_ATOMS: atom_id res chain seq x y z
N MET A 1 42.75 38.41 -29.95
CA MET A 1 42.33 39.18 -31.15
C MET A 1 42.16 38.18 -32.27
N GLY A 2 41.00 37.81 -32.79
CA GLY A 2 39.58 38.15 -32.58
C GLY A 2 38.75 36.91 -33.02
N PRO A 3 37.45 37.05 -33.33
CA PRO A 3 36.40 36.64 -32.41
C PRO A 3 35.46 35.52 -32.90
N GLU A 4 34.71 34.99 -31.93
CA GLU A 4 33.29 34.54 -31.98
C GLU A 4 32.70 34.12 -33.33
N GLY A 5 32.49 32.80 -33.47
CA GLY A 5 31.46 32.22 -34.34
C GLY A 5 30.29 31.73 -33.50
N THR A 6 29.39 32.64 -33.13
CA THR A 6 28.11 32.34 -32.47
C THR A 6 27.19 31.67 -33.50
N GLN A 7 27.13 30.34 -33.47
CA GLN A 7 26.19 29.58 -34.30
C GLN A 7 24.79 29.71 -33.68
N SER A 8 24.06 30.73 -34.14
CA SER A 8 22.62 30.84 -33.91
C SER A 8 21.92 29.83 -34.82
N ASP A 9 21.68 28.62 -34.32
CA ASP A 9 20.75 27.69 -34.96
C ASP A 9 19.34 28.23 -34.74
N ALA A 10 18.96 29.11 -35.67
CA ALA A 10 17.60 29.58 -35.86
C ALA A 10 16.71 28.37 -36.13
N ALA A 11 15.71 28.22 -35.25
CA ALA A 11 14.59 27.31 -35.39
C ALA A 11 13.97 27.42 -36.79
N THR A 12 14.35 26.51 -37.66
CA THR A 12 13.63 26.23 -38.90
C THR A 12 12.32 25.57 -38.49
N GLY A 13 11.27 26.39 -38.49
CA GLY A 13 9.88 25.94 -38.42
C GLY A 13 9.59 24.97 -39.56
N GLY A 14 9.73 23.68 -39.28
CA GLY A 14 9.20 22.62 -40.11
C GLY A 14 7.70 22.54 -39.89
N GLY A 15 6.93 22.89 -40.93
CA GLY A 15 5.49 22.68 -40.98
C GLY A 15 5.14 21.19 -40.85
N GLY A 16 4.95 20.73 -39.63
CA GLY A 16 4.18 19.53 -39.33
C GLY A 16 2.70 19.92 -39.31
N GLY A 17 1.88 19.24 -40.10
CA GLY A 17 0.43 19.49 -40.15
C GLY A 17 -0.20 19.56 -38.76
N LEU A 18 -1.29 20.31 -38.63
CA LEU A 18 -2.05 20.65 -37.41
C LEU A 18 -2.42 19.47 -36.47
N PHE A 19 -2.08 18.23 -36.81
CA PHE A 19 -2.35 17.00 -36.05
C PHE A 19 -1.17 16.02 -35.99
N GLY A 20 0.04 16.42 -36.38
CA GLY A 20 1.25 15.60 -36.23
C GLY A 20 1.77 15.61 -34.79
N PRO A 21 2.22 14.47 -34.23
CA PRO A 21 2.81 14.46 -32.90
C PRO A 21 4.09 15.30 -32.88
N PRO A 22 4.31 16.13 -31.83
CA PRO A 22 5.49 16.96 -31.74
C PRO A 22 6.76 16.09 -31.63
N THR A 23 7.77 16.41 -32.45
CA THR A 23 9.05 15.68 -32.46
C THR A 23 9.87 16.04 -31.22
N PRO A 24 10.31 15.05 -30.41
CA PRO A 24 11.10 15.33 -29.21
C PRO A 24 12.52 15.84 -29.56
N PRO A 25 13.18 16.57 -28.64
CA PRO A 25 14.58 16.96 -28.80
C PRO A 25 15.48 15.73 -28.98
N THR A 26 16.51 15.83 -29.82
CA THR A 26 17.45 14.73 -30.14
C THR A 26 18.18 14.13 -28.93
N ASN A 27 18.23 14.86 -27.81
CA ASN A 27 18.88 14.44 -26.56
C ASN A 27 17.89 14.15 -25.41
N SER A 28 16.59 14.08 -25.68
CA SER A 28 15.59 13.79 -24.64
C SER A 28 15.49 12.28 -24.39
N PRO A 29 15.66 11.80 -23.13
CA PRO A 29 15.38 10.41 -22.78
C PRO A 29 13.87 10.10 -22.85
N TYR A 30 13.02 11.12 -22.86
CA TYR A 30 11.58 11.00 -23.03
C TYR A 30 11.22 10.92 -24.52
N GLY A 31 10.34 9.97 -24.87
CA GLY A 31 9.76 9.85 -26.22
C GLY A 31 8.71 10.92 -26.57
N PHE A 32 8.57 11.95 -25.73
CA PHE A 32 7.65 13.08 -25.86
C PHE A 32 8.32 14.35 -25.32
N ILE A 33 7.71 15.52 -25.57
CA ILE A 33 8.15 16.79 -24.98
C ILE A 33 7.59 16.89 -23.55
N PRO A 34 8.43 16.85 -22.50
CA PRO A 34 7.96 16.93 -21.13
C PRO A 34 7.48 18.35 -20.76
N SER A 35 6.35 18.44 -20.07
CA SER A 35 5.76 19.68 -19.60
C SER A 35 6.27 20.04 -18.20
N PHE A 36 7.17 21.02 -18.12
CA PHE A 36 7.67 21.55 -16.86
C PHE A 36 6.57 21.91 -15.84
N PRO A 37 5.50 22.67 -16.20
CA PRO A 37 4.48 23.06 -15.22
C PRO A 37 3.68 21.86 -14.70
N MET A 38 3.35 20.88 -15.55
CA MET A 38 2.62 19.69 -15.12
C MET A 38 3.43 18.85 -14.14
N ASN A 39 4.72 18.64 -14.42
CA ASN A 39 5.61 17.87 -13.55
C ASN A 39 5.83 18.56 -12.20
N THR A 40 6.02 19.88 -12.21
CA THR A 40 6.18 20.66 -10.98
C THR A 40 4.91 20.64 -10.13
N PHE A 41 3.74 20.76 -10.75
CA PHE A 41 2.45 20.67 -10.08
C PHE A 41 2.24 19.30 -9.44
N GLY A 42 2.47 18.23 -10.20
CA GLY A 42 2.37 16.86 -9.69
C GLY A 42 3.35 16.57 -8.55
N ALA A 43 4.62 16.96 -8.69
CA ALA A 43 5.62 16.81 -7.64
C ALA A 43 5.20 17.52 -6.34
N THR A 44 4.64 18.73 -6.46
CA THR A 44 4.13 19.50 -5.31
C THR A 44 2.96 18.80 -4.63
N LEU A 45 1.97 18.32 -5.40
CA LEU A 45 0.82 17.60 -4.85
C LEU A 45 1.22 16.32 -4.10
N PHE A 46 2.09 15.51 -4.70
CA PHE A 46 2.60 14.29 -4.05
C PHE A 46 3.44 14.61 -2.82
N THR A 47 4.19 15.71 -2.81
CA THR A 47 4.96 16.16 -1.64
C THR A 47 4.02 16.54 -0.49
N ILE A 48 2.98 17.32 -0.76
CA ILE A 48 1.97 17.68 0.25
C ILE A 48 1.33 16.41 0.83
N MET A 49 0.95 15.47 -0.03
CA MET A 49 0.34 14.21 0.39
C MET A 49 1.31 13.36 1.22
N ALA A 50 2.58 13.29 0.84
CA ALA A 50 3.61 12.59 1.59
C ALA A 50 3.79 13.20 2.99
N VAL A 51 3.81 14.54 3.09
CA VAL A 51 3.87 15.24 4.39
C VAL A 51 2.65 14.89 5.25
N ILE A 52 1.44 14.96 4.70
CA ILE A 52 0.19 14.62 5.42
C ILE A 52 0.26 13.19 5.96
N LEU A 53 0.59 12.21 5.11
CA LEU A 53 0.66 10.80 5.51
C LEU A 53 1.74 10.55 6.57
N ASN A 54 2.89 11.22 6.49
CA ASN A 54 3.95 11.08 7.50
C ASN A 54 3.56 11.76 8.82
N VAL A 55 2.95 12.94 8.79
CA VAL A 55 2.43 13.59 10.00
C VAL A 55 1.37 12.70 10.67
N GLN A 56 0.46 12.13 9.89
CA GLN A 56 -0.53 11.18 10.41
C GLN A 56 0.13 9.93 10.98
N TYR A 57 1.14 9.38 10.30
CA TYR A 57 1.92 8.22 10.76
C TYR A 57 2.50 8.44 12.17
N PHE A 58 3.15 9.57 12.40
CA PHE A 58 3.71 9.91 13.71
C PHE A 58 2.63 10.27 14.74
N ARG A 59 1.61 11.04 14.35
CA ARG A 59 0.53 11.48 15.26
C ARG A 59 -0.28 10.30 15.81
N TYR A 60 -0.66 9.38 14.94
CA TYR A 60 -1.50 8.24 15.30
C TYR A 60 -0.72 6.98 15.73
N LYS A 61 0.62 7.02 15.70
CA LYS A 61 1.52 5.95 16.18
C LYS A 61 1.23 4.55 15.60
N HIS A 62 0.79 4.48 14.34
CA HIS A 62 0.46 3.22 13.66
C HIS A 62 1.68 2.68 12.91
N TRP A 63 2.69 2.30 13.68
CA TRP A 63 4.04 1.90 13.23
C TRP A 63 4.06 0.81 12.16
N TYR A 64 3.02 -0.03 12.09
CA TYR A 64 2.96 -1.07 11.06
C TYR A 64 2.64 -0.52 9.66
N PHE A 65 1.94 0.60 9.58
CA PHE A 65 1.49 1.18 8.32
C PHE A 65 2.59 2.01 7.65
N GLY A 66 3.81 1.98 8.19
CA GLY A 66 4.98 2.69 7.67
C GLY A 66 5.22 2.57 6.17
N PRO A 67 4.94 1.43 5.48
CA PRO A 67 5.16 1.34 4.04
C PRO A 67 4.41 2.38 3.21
N VAL A 68 3.15 2.75 3.52
CA VAL A 68 2.39 3.69 2.68
C VAL A 68 2.95 5.12 2.74
N PRO A 69 3.22 5.73 3.91
CA PRO A 69 3.90 7.02 3.99
C PRO A 69 5.29 7.03 3.35
N GLN A 70 6.05 5.93 3.47
CA GLN A 70 7.36 5.81 2.80
C GLN A 70 7.23 5.75 1.28
N ALA A 71 6.24 5.02 0.76
CA ALA A 71 5.93 5.00 -0.66
C ALA A 71 5.54 6.39 -1.19
N ALA A 72 4.79 7.17 -0.42
CA ALA A 72 4.45 8.53 -0.79
C ALA A 72 5.69 9.45 -0.86
N LEU A 73 6.64 9.31 0.07
CA LEU A 73 7.93 10.00 0.02
C LEU A 73 8.74 9.59 -1.21
N MET A 74 8.76 8.29 -1.54
CA MET A 74 9.41 7.79 -2.74
C MET A 74 8.79 8.41 -4.00
N MET A 75 7.45 8.42 -4.13
CA MET A 75 6.79 9.09 -5.26
C MET A 75 7.15 10.57 -5.36
N ALA A 76 7.13 11.31 -4.25
CA ALA A 76 7.51 12.71 -4.23
C ALA A 76 8.97 12.91 -4.69
N ALA A 77 9.91 12.12 -4.16
CA ALA A 77 11.31 12.18 -4.55
C ALA A 77 11.54 11.84 -6.03
N GLY A 78 10.88 10.80 -6.54
CA GLY A 78 10.96 10.41 -7.94
C GLY A 78 10.40 11.49 -8.89
N LEU A 79 9.30 12.14 -8.50
CA LEU A 79 8.73 13.25 -9.28
C LEU A 79 9.62 14.50 -9.26
N TRP A 80 10.26 14.83 -8.14
CA TRP A 80 11.24 15.92 -8.09
C TRP A 80 12.48 15.64 -8.92
N ALA A 81 12.99 14.40 -8.90
CA ALA A 81 14.07 13.98 -9.78
C ALA A 81 13.68 14.07 -11.26
N ARG A 82 12.42 13.76 -11.60
CA ARG A 82 11.87 13.97 -12.95
C ARG A 82 11.83 15.45 -13.32
N VAL A 83 11.41 16.34 -12.42
CA VAL A 83 11.48 17.81 -12.65
C VAL A 83 12.92 18.25 -12.91
N TRP A 84 13.88 17.75 -12.12
CA TRP A 84 15.30 18.05 -12.32
C TRP A 84 15.79 17.60 -13.70
N ASN A 85 15.41 16.39 -14.13
CA ASN A 85 15.78 15.88 -15.46
C ASN A 85 15.14 16.67 -16.61
N ILE A 86 13.99 17.32 -16.40
CA ILE A 86 13.38 18.19 -17.42
C ILE A 86 14.16 19.50 -17.57
N ILE A 87 14.74 20.02 -16.48
CA ILE A 87 15.60 21.20 -16.52
C ILE A 87 16.92 20.87 -17.22
N ASP A 88 17.50 19.70 -16.90
CA ASP A 88 18.73 19.20 -17.50
C ASP A 88 18.51 17.82 -18.13
N LEU A 89 18.11 17.81 -19.40
CA LEU A 89 17.85 16.58 -20.16
C LEU A 89 19.10 15.69 -20.32
N SER A 90 20.30 16.24 -20.15
CA SER A 90 21.55 15.50 -20.24
C SER A 90 21.80 14.58 -19.03
N SER A 91 21.07 14.83 -17.93
CA SER A 91 21.24 14.11 -16.66
C SER A 91 20.59 12.72 -16.66
N LEU A 92 21.19 11.75 -17.36
CA LEU A 92 20.69 10.36 -17.40
C LEU A 92 20.48 9.77 -16.00
N GLY A 93 21.34 10.15 -15.02
CA GLY A 93 21.21 9.70 -13.64
C GLY A 93 19.90 10.13 -12.97
N ALA A 94 19.45 11.36 -13.19
CA ALA A 94 18.18 11.85 -12.63
C ALA A 94 16.98 11.15 -13.27
N PHE A 95 17.05 10.89 -14.59
CA PHE A 95 16.05 10.09 -15.31
C PHE A 95 15.93 8.67 -14.74
N VAL A 96 17.06 7.96 -14.61
CA VAL A 96 17.08 6.57 -14.09
C VAL A 96 16.59 6.52 -12.64
N PHE A 97 17.02 7.46 -11.80
CA PHE A 97 16.57 7.53 -10.41
C PHE A 97 15.06 7.78 -10.31
N ALA A 98 14.53 8.73 -11.09
CA ALA A 98 13.11 9.01 -11.14
C ALA A 98 12.31 7.77 -11.57
N ASP A 99 12.72 7.11 -12.65
CA ASP A 99 12.09 5.91 -13.18
C ASP A 99 12.10 4.74 -12.17
N MET A 100 13.24 4.47 -11.54
CA MET A 100 13.37 3.41 -10.53
C MET A 100 12.50 3.67 -9.31
N ILE A 101 12.57 4.86 -8.71
CA ILE A 101 11.86 5.14 -7.46
C ILE A 101 10.34 5.16 -7.68
N THR A 102 9.87 5.76 -8.78
CA THR A 102 8.43 5.80 -9.10
C THR A 102 7.85 4.42 -9.38
N LYS A 103 8.62 3.49 -9.97
CA LYS A 103 8.20 2.09 -10.17
C LYS A 103 8.14 1.29 -8.87
N ILE A 104 9.08 1.51 -7.94
CA ILE A 104 9.13 0.78 -6.66
C ILE A 104 8.02 1.24 -5.70
N ALA A 105 7.67 2.53 -5.70
CA ALA A 105 6.73 3.08 -4.72
C ALA A 105 5.33 2.40 -4.69
N PRO A 106 4.69 2.04 -5.83
CA PRO A 106 3.47 1.23 -5.85
C PRO A 106 3.60 -0.13 -5.15
N ILE A 107 4.76 -0.78 -5.18
CA ILE A 107 4.98 -2.06 -4.47
C ILE A 107 4.99 -1.84 -2.97
N VAL A 108 5.72 -0.81 -2.52
CA VAL A 108 5.79 -0.46 -1.09
C VAL A 108 4.39 -0.04 -0.58
N THR A 109 3.62 0.63 -1.43
CA THR A 109 2.20 0.94 -1.17
C THR A 109 1.37 -0.34 -1.01
N MET A 110 1.48 -1.28 -1.95
CA MET A 110 0.78 -2.57 -1.90
C MET A 110 1.14 -3.36 -0.64
N LEU A 111 2.40 -3.34 -0.22
CA LEU A 111 2.84 -3.97 1.02
C LEU A 111 2.05 -3.43 2.23
N GLY A 112 1.89 -2.12 2.34
CA GLY A 112 1.11 -1.49 3.41
C GLY A 112 -0.39 -1.83 3.35
N ILE A 113 -0.96 -1.93 2.14
CA ILE A 113 -2.36 -2.33 1.94
C ILE A 113 -2.57 -3.78 2.37
N VAL A 114 -1.71 -4.71 1.93
CA VAL A 114 -1.77 -6.13 2.31
C VAL A 114 -1.59 -6.31 3.81
N GLN A 115 -0.69 -5.54 4.45
CA GLN A 115 -0.53 -5.57 5.91
C GLN A 115 -1.78 -5.07 6.65
N THR A 116 -2.44 -4.05 6.12
CA THR A 116 -3.69 -3.54 6.69
C THR A 116 -4.81 -4.55 6.52
N PHE A 117 -4.98 -5.10 5.32
CA PHE A 117 -5.92 -6.18 5.03
C PHE A 117 -5.74 -7.36 5.98
N LYS A 118 -4.51 -7.81 6.17
CA LYS A 118 -4.16 -8.89 7.09
C LYS A 118 -4.67 -8.63 8.52
N ARG A 119 -4.46 -7.41 9.02
CA ARG A 119 -4.87 -7.02 10.38
C ARG A 119 -6.38 -6.87 10.49
N ASP A 120 -7.03 -6.35 9.46
CA ASP A 120 -8.48 -6.24 9.38
C ASP A 120 -9.15 -7.62 9.37
N VAL A 121 -8.64 -8.54 8.55
CA VAL A 121 -9.05 -9.95 8.54
C VAL A 121 -8.88 -10.58 9.92
N LEU A 122 -7.71 -10.41 10.56
CA LEU A 122 -7.49 -10.99 11.88
C LEU A 122 -8.39 -10.36 12.94
N TRP A 123 -8.75 -9.10 12.82
CA TRP A 123 -9.61 -8.42 13.78
C TRP A 123 -11.08 -8.85 13.65
N VAL A 124 -11.62 -8.83 12.43
CA VAL A 124 -13.04 -9.09 12.16
C VAL A 124 -13.38 -10.58 12.13
N THR A 125 -12.46 -11.44 11.68
CA THR A 125 -12.78 -12.87 11.48
C THR A 125 -12.84 -13.63 12.82
N PRO A 126 -13.94 -14.35 13.11
CA PRO A 126 -14.05 -15.25 14.27
C PRO A 126 -12.97 -16.34 14.27
N THR A 127 -12.52 -16.79 15.44
CA THR A 127 -11.54 -17.87 15.59
C THR A 127 -11.99 -19.15 14.88
N ASP A 128 -13.27 -19.50 14.98
CA ASP A 128 -13.87 -20.71 14.41
C ASP A 128 -13.95 -20.67 12.87
N GLN A 129 -13.93 -19.48 12.27
CA GLN A 129 -14.09 -19.26 10.83
C GLN A 129 -12.77 -18.90 10.12
N ASN A 130 -11.65 -18.86 10.85
CA ASN A 130 -10.30 -18.56 10.33
C ASN A 130 -9.67 -19.73 9.55
N THR A 131 -10.48 -20.61 8.97
CA THR A 131 -10.02 -21.79 8.22
C THR A 131 -9.71 -21.41 6.77
N ILE A 132 -8.69 -22.05 6.18
CA ILE A 132 -8.22 -21.81 4.80
C ILE A 132 -9.36 -21.95 3.78
N SER A 133 -10.30 -22.88 4.02
CA SER A 133 -11.46 -23.10 3.14
C SER A 133 -12.32 -21.83 2.96
N ASN A 134 -12.51 -21.05 4.01
CA ASN A 134 -13.35 -19.85 3.95
C ASN A 134 -12.59 -18.62 3.47
N LEU A 135 -11.34 -18.46 3.91
CA LEU A 135 -10.55 -17.26 3.62
C LEU A 135 -9.71 -17.36 2.33
N TRP A 136 -9.56 -18.56 1.75
CA TRP A 136 -8.74 -18.91 0.57
C TRP A 136 -7.22 -18.73 0.72
N PHE A 137 -6.76 -18.03 1.75
CA PHE A 137 -5.33 -17.88 2.00
C PHE A 137 -5.05 -17.87 3.51
N PRO A 138 -3.92 -18.45 3.95
CA PRO A 138 -3.47 -18.27 5.32
C PRO A 138 -2.99 -16.82 5.50
N GLU A 139 -3.57 -16.12 6.47
CA GLU A 139 -3.20 -14.76 6.91
C GLU A 139 -1.67 -14.56 7.04
N ARG A 140 -0.93 -15.60 7.43
CA ARG A 140 0.53 -15.56 7.61
C ARG A 140 1.30 -15.35 6.30
N PHE A 141 0.81 -15.93 5.21
CA PHE A 141 1.51 -15.93 3.92
C PHE A 141 1.05 -14.81 2.99
N ALA A 142 -0.08 -14.14 3.28
CA ALA A 142 -0.63 -13.09 2.42
C ALA A 142 0.42 -12.05 2.00
N THR A 143 1.18 -11.52 2.96
CA THR A 143 2.22 -10.52 2.69
C THR A 143 3.34 -11.10 1.83
N ILE A 144 3.81 -12.30 2.14
CA ILE A 144 4.91 -12.96 1.41
C ILE A 144 4.48 -13.29 -0.02
N VAL A 145 3.27 -13.80 -0.21
CA VAL A 145 2.73 -14.18 -1.52
C VAL A 145 2.45 -12.94 -2.37
N PHE A 146 1.59 -12.02 -1.90
CA PHE A 146 1.18 -10.89 -2.73
C PHE A 146 2.29 -9.86 -2.93
N ALA A 147 2.94 -9.42 -1.85
CA ALA A 147 4.03 -8.44 -1.99
C ALA A 147 5.28 -9.09 -2.62
N GLY A 148 5.55 -10.37 -2.33
CA GLY A 148 6.66 -11.10 -2.94
C GLY A 148 6.47 -11.33 -4.43
N MET A 149 5.26 -11.69 -4.89
CA MET A 149 4.96 -11.78 -6.33
C MET A 149 5.07 -10.42 -7.02
N MET A 150 4.61 -9.35 -6.37
CA MET A 150 4.77 -7.99 -6.91
C MET A 150 6.23 -7.61 -7.08
N PHE A 151 7.05 -7.85 -6.05
CA PHE A 151 8.49 -7.64 -6.10
C PHE A 151 9.17 -8.51 -7.15
N LEU A 152 8.82 -9.79 -7.22
CA LEU A 152 9.36 -10.73 -8.19
C LEU A 152 9.07 -10.26 -9.62
N GLY A 153 7.85 -9.78 -9.87
CA GLY A 153 7.51 -9.23 -11.17
C GLY A 153 8.35 -8.00 -11.55
N ASP A 154 8.63 -7.10 -10.60
CA ASP A 154 9.50 -5.94 -10.87
C ASP A 154 10.98 -6.34 -11.02
N PHE A 155 11.42 -7.35 -10.28
CA PHE A 155 12.75 -7.92 -10.45
C PHE A 155 12.93 -8.45 -11.88
N PHE A 156 11.96 -9.20 -12.41
CA PHE A 156 11.99 -9.66 -13.80
C PHE A 156 12.02 -8.51 -14.82
N LYS A 157 11.31 -7.41 -14.55
CA LYS A 157 11.40 -6.21 -15.40
C LYS A 157 12.78 -5.55 -15.32
N GLN A 158 13.38 -5.44 -14.14
CA GLN A 158 14.70 -4.82 -13.98
C GLN A 158 15.83 -5.68 -14.57
N LEU A 159 15.70 -7.01 -14.60
CA LEU A 159 16.66 -7.89 -15.28
C LEU A 159 16.84 -7.54 -16.76
N THR A 160 15.83 -6.94 -17.40
CA THR A 160 15.90 -6.53 -18.81
C THR A 160 16.90 -5.40 -19.05
N THR A 161 17.09 -4.54 -18.05
CA THR A 161 18.09 -3.47 -18.07
C THR A 161 19.52 -4.05 -18.07
N PHE A 162 19.72 -5.23 -17.48
CA PHE A 162 21.03 -5.88 -17.40
C PHE A 162 21.32 -6.86 -18.56
N VAL A 163 20.29 -7.37 -19.25
CA VAL A 163 20.44 -8.36 -20.34
C VAL A 163 19.81 -7.84 -21.64
N PRO A 164 20.61 -7.23 -22.56
CA PRO A 164 20.08 -6.51 -23.72
C PRO A 164 19.49 -7.38 -24.84
N VAL A 165 19.75 -8.70 -24.87
CA VAL A 165 19.46 -9.54 -26.05
C VAL A 165 18.03 -10.11 -26.07
N LYS A 166 17.26 -10.04 -24.98
CA LYS A 166 15.86 -10.56 -24.89
C LYS A 166 14.93 -9.69 -24.02
N GLN A 167 15.03 -8.37 -24.14
CA GLN A 167 14.36 -7.42 -23.24
C GLN A 167 12.82 -7.48 -23.23
N SER A 168 12.16 -7.84 -24.33
CA SER A 168 10.69 -7.83 -24.40
C SER A 168 10.04 -8.95 -23.57
N LYS A 169 10.61 -10.16 -23.57
CA LYS A 169 10.00 -11.34 -22.93
C LYS A 169 10.02 -11.26 -21.40
N PHE A 170 11.14 -10.83 -20.80
CA PHE A 170 11.26 -10.74 -19.35
C PHE A 170 10.38 -9.64 -18.75
N THR A 171 10.26 -8.50 -19.45
CA THR A 171 9.35 -7.43 -19.05
C THR A 171 7.90 -7.90 -19.05
N ALA A 172 7.47 -8.58 -20.12
CA ALA A 172 6.12 -9.12 -20.24
C ALA A 172 5.83 -10.15 -19.13
N ILE A 173 6.75 -11.08 -18.86
CA ILE A 173 6.61 -12.06 -17.76
C ILE A 173 6.43 -11.35 -16.41
N GLY A 174 7.29 -10.35 -16.12
CA GLY A 174 7.21 -9.59 -14.88
C GLY A 174 5.88 -8.88 -14.71
N GLN A 175 5.31 -8.35 -15.79
CA GLN A 175 4.00 -7.70 -15.79
C GLN A 175 2.84 -8.68 -15.59
N ILE A 176 2.87 -9.84 -16.25
CA ILE A 176 1.86 -10.88 -16.08
C ILE A 176 1.82 -11.36 -14.63
N ILE A 177 2.99 -11.56 -14.00
CA ILE A 177 3.08 -11.93 -12.59
C ILE A 177 2.42 -10.87 -11.69
N GLN A 178 2.70 -9.58 -11.93
CA GLN A 178 2.10 -8.49 -11.15
C GLN A 178 0.60 -8.37 -11.37
N LEU A 179 0.14 -8.42 -12.61
CA LEU A 179 -1.29 -8.36 -12.95
C LEU A 179 -2.03 -9.52 -12.28
N THR A 180 -1.49 -10.73 -12.36
CA THR A 180 -2.06 -11.91 -11.70
C THR A 180 -2.10 -11.73 -10.19
N SER A 181 -1.03 -11.22 -9.58
CA SER A 181 -0.95 -10.97 -8.14
C SER A 181 -1.99 -9.96 -7.65
N VAL A 182 -2.10 -8.80 -8.31
CA VAL A 182 -3.07 -7.76 -7.93
C VAL A 182 -4.51 -8.21 -8.18
N THR A 183 -4.76 -8.95 -9.26
CA THR A 183 -6.08 -9.51 -9.58
C THR A 183 -6.52 -10.52 -8.52
N TRP A 184 -5.59 -11.39 -8.11
CA TRP A 184 -5.86 -12.36 -7.06
C TRP A 184 -6.13 -11.64 -5.73
N PHE A 185 -5.31 -10.66 -5.35
CA PHE A 185 -5.53 -9.87 -4.14
C PHE A 185 -6.88 -9.14 -4.17
N LEU A 186 -7.24 -8.53 -5.30
CA LEU A 186 -8.53 -7.86 -5.48
C LEU A 186 -9.69 -8.83 -5.24
N THR A 187 -9.66 -10.00 -5.89
CA THR A 187 -10.70 -11.04 -5.77
C THR A 187 -10.85 -11.49 -4.33
N VAL A 188 -9.74 -11.76 -3.66
CA VAL A 188 -9.70 -12.16 -2.25
C VAL A 188 -10.26 -11.06 -1.34
N SER A 189 -9.89 -9.79 -1.58
CA SER A 189 -10.35 -8.66 -0.77
C SER A 189 -11.86 -8.45 -0.89
N ILE A 190 -12.41 -8.54 -2.11
CA ILE A 190 -13.86 -8.40 -2.38
C ILE A 190 -14.61 -9.56 -1.76
N ARG A 191 -14.14 -10.79 -1.96
CA ARG A 191 -14.76 -11.99 -1.38
C ARG A 191 -14.83 -11.89 0.14
N TRP A 192 -13.70 -11.56 0.78
CA TRP A 192 -13.67 -11.38 2.22
C TRP A 192 -14.59 -10.25 2.69
N PHE A 193 -14.65 -9.14 1.95
CA PHE A 193 -15.56 -8.02 2.25
C PHE A 193 -17.04 -8.43 2.16
N VAL A 194 -17.41 -9.30 1.20
CA VAL A 194 -18.78 -9.82 1.09
C VAL A 194 -19.09 -10.78 2.23
N ILE A 195 -18.21 -11.75 2.50
CA ILE A 195 -18.42 -12.76 3.54
C ILE A 195 -18.49 -12.12 4.92
N SER A 196 -17.59 -11.17 5.23
CA SER A 196 -17.54 -10.51 6.53
C SER A 196 -18.81 -9.73 6.88
N ARG A 197 -19.68 -9.39 5.89
CA ARG A 197 -20.96 -8.74 6.16
C ARG A 197 -21.95 -9.61 6.92
N SER A 198 -21.83 -10.94 6.81
CA SER A 198 -22.70 -11.87 7.53
C SER A 198 -22.29 -12.07 8.99
N TRP A 199 -21.09 -11.65 9.37
CA TRP A 199 -20.59 -11.85 10.72
C TRP A 199 -21.11 -10.77 11.69
N PRO A 200 -21.40 -11.15 12.95
CA PRO A 200 -21.72 -10.19 14.00
C PRO A 200 -20.58 -9.20 14.18
N SER A 201 -20.90 -7.91 14.36
CA SER A 201 -19.88 -6.90 14.62
C SER A 201 -19.11 -7.25 15.88
N PRO A 202 -17.77 -7.16 15.89
CA PRO A 202 -17.01 -7.12 17.13
C PRO A 202 -17.56 -5.99 18.02
N GLU A 203 -17.76 -6.29 19.31
CA GLU A 203 -18.38 -5.37 20.28
C GLU A 203 -17.65 -4.01 20.33
N GLY A 204 -18.42 -2.92 20.47
CA GLY A 204 -17.92 -1.61 20.88
C GLY A 204 -17.51 -0.60 19.80
N LYS A 205 -17.29 -0.98 18.53
CA LYS A 205 -16.84 -0.02 17.47
C LYS A 205 -17.65 0.01 16.16
N GLY A 206 -18.88 -0.51 16.17
CA GLY A 206 -19.84 -0.33 15.07
C GLY A 206 -19.33 -0.73 13.67
N ARG A 207 -19.94 -0.15 12.63
CA ARG A 207 -19.64 -0.45 11.20
C ARG A 207 -18.33 0.18 10.68
N GLN A 208 -17.43 0.68 11.54
CA GLN A 208 -16.21 1.38 11.10
C GLN A 208 -15.23 0.46 10.37
N TRP A 209 -15.13 -0.81 10.79
CA TRP A 209 -14.30 -1.82 10.12
C TRP A 209 -14.67 -1.97 8.64
N ARG A 210 -15.94 -1.79 8.28
CA ARG A 210 -16.42 -1.86 6.89
C ARG A 210 -15.86 -0.73 6.04
N LYS A 211 -15.60 0.45 6.62
CA LYS A 211 -14.96 1.57 5.91
C LYS A 211 -13.51 1.24 5.58
N LEU A 212 -12.78 0.63 6.52
CA LEU A 212 -11.40 0.21 6.31
C LEU A 212 -11.31 -0.92 5.28
N ALA A 213 -12.15 -1.95 5.42
CA ALA A 213 -12.27 -3.04 4.45
C ALA A 213 -12.62 -2.53 3.04
N GLY A 214 -13.56 -1.57 2.96
CA GLY A 214 -13.92 -0.88 1.73
C GLY A 214 -12.74 -0.10 1.14
N ALA A 215 -11.99 0.63 1.95
CA ALA A 215 -10.81 1.37 1.52
C ALA A 215 -9.73 0.43 0.95
N VAL A 216 -9.52 -0.75 1.56
CA VAL A 216 -8.63 -1.79 1.03
C VAL A 216 -9.11 -2.29 -0.33
N ALA A 217 -10.39 -2.66 -0.46
CA ALA A 217 -10.94 -3.17 -1.71
C ALA A 217 -10.90 -2.13 -2.84
N VAL A 218 -11.25 -0.87 -2.54
CA VAL A 218 -11.15 0.24 -3.50
C VAL A 218 -9.69 0.49 -3.89
N SER A 219 -8.76 0.48 -2.93
CA SER A 219 -7.32 0.62 -3.24
C SER A 219 -6.82 -0.51 -4.15
N ALA A 220 -7.24 -1.74 -3.90
CA ALA A 220 -6.90 -2.89 -4.75
C ALA A 220 -7.46 -2.73 -6.17
N ALA A 221 -8.70 -2.22 -6.31
CA ALA A 221 -9.31 -1.96 -7.62
C ALA A 221 -8.57 -0.86 -8.39
N ILE A 222 -8.17 0.22 -7.71
CA ILE A 222 -7.37 1.31 -8.30
C ILE A 222 -6.00 0.78 -8.77
N LEU A 223 -5.33 -0.03 -7.95
CA LEU A 223 -4.06 -0.65 -8.34
C LEU A 223 -4.23 -1.62 -9.52
N PHE A 224 -5.34 -2.37 -9.58
CA PHE A 224 -5.63 -3.25 -10.70
C PHE A 224 -5.83 -2.46 -12.00
N ILE A 225 -6.60 -1.37 -12.00
CA ILE A 225 -6.76 -0.48 -13.17
C ILE A 225 -5.40 0.06 -13.63
N ARG A 226 -4.58 0.53 -12.69
CA ARG A 226 -3.20 0.98 -13.00
C ARG A 226 -2.38 -0.15 -13.65
N GLN A 227 -2.47 -1.38 -13.15
CA GLN A 227 -1.70 -2.50 -13.71
C GLN A 227 -2.17 -2.90 -15.11
N ILE A 228 -3.47 -2.82 -15.40
CA ILE A 228 -3.97 -3.00 -16.78
C ILE A 228 -3.31 -1.98 -17.71
N PHE A 229 -3.27 -0.71 -17.31
CA PHE A 229 -2.65 0.34 -18.11
C PHE A 229 -1.15 0.05 -18.35
N VAL A 230 -0.42 -0.34 -17.31
CA VAL A 230 1.01 -0.69 -17.42
C VAL A 230 1.23 -1.86 -18.39
N VAL A 231 0.36 -2.87 -18.39
CA VAL A 231 0.42 -3.98 -19.35
C VAL A 231 0.16 -3.48 -20.77
N VAL A 232 -0.94 -2.75 -20.98
CA VAL A 232 -1.30 -2.18 -22.31
C VAL A 232 -0.19 -1.29 -22.85
N GLN A 233 0.46 -0.52 -21.99
CA GLN A 233 1.56 0.36 -22.38
C GLN A 233 2.78 -0.42 -22.87
N THR A 234 3.14 -1.51 -22.20
CA THR A 234 4.31 -2.32 -22.60
C THR A 234 4.02 -3.24 -23.77
N ASP A 235 2.80 -3.78 -23.87
CA ASP A 235 2.38 -4.47 -25.09
C ASP A 235 2.34 -3.51 -26.27
N GLY A 236 1.86 -2.28 -26.04
CA GLY A 236 1.92 -1.20 -27.01
C GLY A 236 3.36 -0.93 -27.47
N GLN A 237 4.33 -0.84 -26.56
CA GLN A 237 5.74 -0.72 -26.92
C GLN A 237 6.23 -1.88 -27.77
N ASN A 238 5.90 -3.13 -27.43
CA ASN A 238 6.41 -4.30 -28.15
C ASN A 238 5.79 -4.46 -29.55
N VAL A 239 4.53 -4.07 -29.74
CA VAL A 239 3.79 -4.26 -31.00
C VAL A 239 3.90 -3.04 -31.93
N LEU A 240 3.78 -1.81 -31.40
CA LEU A 240 3.77 -0.58 -32.21
C LEU A 240 5.17 -0.05 -32.55
N HIS A 241 6.25 -0.55 -31.91
CA HIS A 241 7.62 -0.33 -32.38
C HIS A 241 7.87 -0.86 -33.79
N ALA A 242 7.08 -1.84 -34.27
CA ALA A 242 7.15 -2.31 -35.65
C ALA A 242 6.58 -1.29 -36.66
N ASP A 243 5.64 -0.43 -36.24
CA ASP A 243 4.90 0.50 -37.11
C ASP A 243 5.21 1.99 -36.85
N GLY A 244 6.03 2.32 -35.85
CA GLY A 244 6.47 3.68 -35.54
C GLY A 244 5.38 4.61 -34.97
N LYS A 245 4.25 4.06 -34.50
CA LYS A 245 3.06 4.83 -34.05
C LYS A 245 2.72 4.61 -32.58
N ASP A 246 3.67 4.82 -31.68
CA ASP A 246 3.42 4.67 -30.23
C ASP A 246 2.59 5.82 -29.65
N PHE A 247 1.26 5.79 -29.83
CA PHE A 247 0.34 6.81 -29.29
C PHE A 247 0.54 7.07 -27.79
N PHE A 248 0.72 6.01 -26.99
CA PHE A 248 0.96 6.11 -25.54
C PHE A 248 2.27 6.81 -25.17
N ARG A 249 3.24 6.82 -26.08
CA ARG A 249 4.55 7.43 -25.86
C ARG A 249 4.60 8.88 -26.33
N MET A 250 3.69 9.28 -27.22
CA MET A 250 3.65 10.64 -27.78
C MET A 250 3.05 11.67 -26.80
N TYR A 251 2.24 11.23 -25.83
CA TYR A 251 1.48 12.13 -24.97
C TYR A 251 1.76 11.93 -23.49
N GLU A 252 2.30 12.97 -22.84
CA GLU A 252 2.60 12.95 -21.41
C GLU A 252 1.35 12.81 -20.52
N TRP A 253 0.22 13.39 -20.92
CA TRP A 253 -1.01 13.41 -20.11
C TRP A 253 -1.52 12.00 -19.78
N VAL A 254 -1.23 11.02 -20.64
CA VAL A 254 -1.62 9.62 -20.44
C VAL A 254 -0.97 9.05 -19.18
N TYR A 255 0.32 9.33 -18.96
CA TYR A 255 1.03 8.92 -17.74
C TYR A 255 0.41 9.57 -16.49
N TRP A 256 0.05 10.85 -16.58
CA TRP A 256 -0.62 11.55 -15.48
C TRP A 256 -1.99 10.95 -15.16
N ALA A 257 -2.80 10.66 -16.18
CA ALA A 257 -4.16 10.18 -16.00
C ALA A 257 -4.23 8.73 -15.51
N PHE A 258 -3.36 7.84 -16.01
CA PHE A 258 -3.49 6.39 -15.76
C PHE A 258 -2.43 5.82 -14.82
N GLU A 259 -1.34 6.54 -14.57
CA GLU A 259 -0.30 6.10 -13.65
C GLU A 259 -0.28 6.93 -12.38
N PHE A 260 -0.09 8.25 -12.49
CA PHE A 260 0.06 9.11 -11.32
C PHE A 260 -1.26 9.37 -10.60
N LEU A 261 -2.34 9.68 -11.33
CA LEU A 261 -3.64 9.99 -10.72
C LEU A 261 -4.20 8.82 -9.90
N PRO A 262 -4.22 7.55 -10.38
CA PRO A 262 -4.66 6.42 -9.56
C PRO A 262 -3.83 6.26 -8.28
N THR A 263 -2.50 6.40 -8.37
CA THR A 263 -1.63 6.33 -7.18
C THR A 263 -1.88 7.49 -6.22
N PHE A 264 -2.14 8.69 -6.71
CA PHE A 264 -2.50 9.84 -5.88
C PHE A 264 -3.83 9.62 -5.17
N LEU A 265 -4.87 9.17 -5.88
CA LEU A 265 -6.18 8.85 -5.30
C LEU A 265 -6.09 7.81 -4.20
N LEU A 266 -5.21 6.82 -4.38
CA LEU A 266 -4.92 5.84 -3.35
C LEU A 266 -4.35 6.51 -2.08
N TYR A 267 -3.40 7.44 -2.21
CA TYR A 267 -2.88 8.17 -1.06
C TYR A 267 -3.94 9.06 -0.38
N VAL A 268 -4.84 9.68 -1.16
CA VAL A 268 -6.00 10.42 -0.63
C VAL A 268 -6.88 9.51 0.22
N ILE A 269 -7.17 8.29 -0.25
CA ILE A 269 -7.97 7.30 0.50
C ILE A 269 -7.30 7.00 1.85
N TRP A 270 -5.99 6.75 1.87
CA TRP A 270 -5.28 6.41 3.11
C TRP A 270 -5.07 7.60 4.04
N ALA A 271 -4.99 8.82 3.50
CA ALA A 271 -4.99 10.04 4.30
C ALA A 271 -6.37 10.31 4.93
N ALA A 272 -7.46 9.97 4.24
CA ALA A 272 -8.83 10.12 4.74
C ALA A 272 -9.23 9.02 5.73
N TYR A 273 -8.74 7.79 5.53
CA TYR A 273 -9.04 6.63 6.36
C TYR A 273 -7.78 6.05 7.01
N PRO A 274 -7.13 6.80 7.93
CA PRO A 274 -5.94 6.32 8.62
C PRO A 274 -6.31 5.08 9.46
N PRO A 275 -5.61 3.93 9.27
CA PRO A 275 -6.01 2.67 9.88
C PRO A 275 -6.11 2.71 11.41
N ALA A 276 -5.30 3.56 12.05
CA ALA A 276 -5.24 3.71 13.50
C ALA A 276 -6.54 4.22 14.14
N THR A 277 -7.38 4.92 13.37
CA THR A 277 -8.66 5.44 13.87
C THR A 277 -9.70 4.34 13.99
N VAL A 278 -9.58 3.29 13.19
CA VAL A 278 -10.55 2.19 13.11
C VAL A 278 -10.09 1.00 13.95
N LEU A 279 -8.81 0.60 13.83
CA LEU A 279 -8.28 -0.58 14.51
C LEU A 279 -8.03 -0.32 16.01
N PRO A 280 -8.25 -1.31 16.89
CA PRO A 280 -7.83 -1.23 18.28
C PRO A 280 -6.30 -1.12 18.40
N HIS A 281 -5.82 -0.46 19.45
CA HIS A 281 -4.40 -0.12 19.60
C HIS A 281 -3.51 -1.37 19.63
N GLU A 282 -4.02 -2.51 20.10
CA GLU A 282 -3.36 -3.82 20.10
C GLU A 282 -2.97 -4.28 18.70
N TYR A 283 -3.76 -3.89 17.70
CA TYR A 283 -3.56 -4.19 16.28
C TYR A 283 -2.78 -3.09 15.54
N THR A 284 -2.36 -2.01 16.20
CA THR A 284 -1.60 -0.91 15.56
C THR A 284 -0.10 -0.95 15.86
N ARG A 285 0.32 -1.80 16.80
CA ARG A 285 1.74 -1.94 17.17
C ARG A 285 2.59 -2.52 16.03
N PHE A 286 3.90 -2.27 16.08
CA PHE A 286 4.87 -2.80 15.11
C PHE A 286 4.83 -4.33 15.05
N ARG A 287 4.87 -5.00 16.20
CA ARG A 287 4.69 -6.45 16.32
C ARG A 287 3.32 -6.79 16.87
N LEU A 288 2.54 -7.53 16.07
CA LEU A 288 1.27 -8.10 16.49
C LEU A 288 1.51 -9.31 17.39
N ARG A 289 1.12 -9.21 18.67
CA ARG A 289 1.18 -10.33 19.63
C ARG A 289 0.01 -11.29 19.39
N ARG A 290 0.08 -12.05 18.30
CA ARG A 290 -1.01 -12.91 17.82
C ARG A 290 -1.60 -13.84 18.89
N LYS A 291 -0.75 -14.51 19.69
CA LYS A 291 -1.23 -15.46 20.71
C LYS A 291 -2.13 -14.78 21.74
N LEU A 292 -1.74 -13.58 22.18
CA LEU A 292 -2.52 -12.76 23.12
C LEU A 292 -3.86 -12.36 22.52
N VAL A 293 -3.83 -11.87 21.27
CA VAL A 293 -5.02 -11.40 20.55
C VAL A 293 -6.02 -12.54 20.29
N LEU A 294 -5.52 -13.73 19.96
CA LEU A 294 -6.38 -14.91 19.77
C LEU A 294 -6.93 -15.42 21.11
N ALA A 295 -6.14 -15.36 22.19
CA ALA A 295 -6.59 -15.76 23.52
C ALA A 295 -7.68 -14.81 24.08
N SER A 296 -7.65 -13.53 23.71
CA SER A 296 -8.65 -12.54 24.12
C SER A 296 -9.93 -12.57 23.27
N LYS A 297 -9.97 -13.30 22.15
CA LYS A 297 -11.16 -13.36 21.31
C LYS A 297 -12.20 -14.31 21.92
N PRO A 298 -13.45 -13.88 22.12
CA PRO A 298 -14.50 -14.77 22.60
C PRO A 298 -14.76 -15.87 21.55
N ASN A 299 -14.84 -17.12 22.00
CA ASN A 299 -15.21 -18.24 21.14
C ASN A 299 -16.70 -18.16 20.82
N PHE A 300 -17.05 -17.82 19.58
CA PHE A 300 -18.45 -17.71 19.14
C PHE A 300 -19.21 -19.02 19.35
N GLY A 301 -18.56 -20.18 19.17
CA GLY A 301 -19.17 -21.47 19.49
C GLY A 301 -19.62 -21.62 20.95
N SER A 302 -18.94 -20.96 21.90
CA SER A 302 -19.35 -20.96 23.32
C SER A 302 -20.54 -20.05 23.57
N LEU A 303 -20.58 -18.87 22.95
CA LEU A 303 -21.70 -17.92 23.07
C LEU A 303 -22.99 -18.48 22.44
N GLN A 304 -22.88 -19.15 21.28
CA GLN A 304 -24.03 -19.73 20.61
C GLN A 304 -24.57 -20.96 21.36
N ARG A 305 -23.70 -21.78 21.98
CA ARG A 305 -24.13 -22.86 22.89
C ARG A 305 -24.76 -22.32 24.17
N SER A 306 -24.24 -21.25 24.76
CA SER A 306 -24.87 -20.61 25.91
C SER A 306 -26.24 -20.02 25.55
N ALA A 307 -26.40 -19.43 24.36
CA ALA A 307 -27.69 -18.94 23.89
C ALA A 307 -28.69 -20.06 23.59
N SER A 308 -28.26 -21.16 22.96
CA SER A 308 -29.15 -22.29 22.66
C SER A 308 -29.43 -23.19 23.87
N SER A 309 -28.56 -23.21 24.87
CA SER A 309 -28.79 -23.89 26.14
C SER A 309 -29.82 -23.15 27.01
N ASN A 310 -29.96 -21.83 26.82
CA ASN A 310 -30.91 -21.01 27.57
C ASN A 310 -32.30 -20.89 26.89
N SER A 311 -32.46 -21.36 25.66
CA SER A 311 -33.76 -21.38 24.97
C SER A 311 -34.69 -22.54 25.37
N GLY A 312 -34.28 -23.40 26.31
CA GLY A 312 -35.05 -24.54 26.82
C GLY A 312 -35.68 -24.37 28.21
N GLY A 313 -35.48 -23.23 28.88
CA GLY A 313 -35.98 -23.06 30.25
C GLY A 313 -36.00 -21.60 30.67
N LEU A 314 -37.21 -21.05 30.81
CA LEU A 314 -37.44 -19.78 31.47
C LEU A 314 -37.13 -19.96 32.96
N VAL A 315 -35.87 -19.75 33.37
CA VAL A 315 -35.51 -19.60 34.78
C VAL A 315 -35.20 -18.13 35.02
N ILE A 316 -36.20 -17.46 35.58
CA ILE A 316 -36.09 -16.17 36.24
C ILE A 316 -35.15 -16.33 37.44
N SER A 317 -33.99 -15.70 37.40
CA SER A 317 -33.42 -15.00 38.56
C SER A 317 -32.18 -14.19 38.14
N SER A 318 -32.34 -12.88 38.18
CA SER A 318 -31.24 -11.92 38.13
C SER A 318 -30.41 -12.02 39.42
N PRO A 319 -29.08 -12.23 39.36
CA PRO A 319 -28.22 -11.96 40.50
C PRO A 319 -28.10 -10.45 40.68
N ARG A 320 -28.57 -9.94 41.81
CA ARG A 320 -28.21 -8.58 42.29
C ARG A 320 -26.68 -8.48 42.35
N PRO A 321 -26.05 -7.45 41.74
CA PRO A 321 -24.65 -7.17 42.03
C PRO A 321 -24.56 -6.63 43.47
N THR A 322 -23.92 -7.39 44.35
CA THR A 322 -23.42 -6.90 45.62
C THR A 322 -22.38 -5.82 45.35
N GLN A 323 -22.73 -4.58 45.68
CA GLN A 323 -21.78 -3.48 45.87
C GLN A 323 -20.72 -3.91 46.90
N GLY A 324 -19.45 -3.91 46.50
CA GLY A 324 -18.37 -4.12 47.44
C GLY A 324 -17.15 -4.85 46.88
N THR A 325 -16.64 -4.48 45.70
CA THR A 325 -15.26 -4.86 45.30
C THR A 325 -14.67 -4.03 44.14
N GLU A 326 -15.17 -2.81 43.87
CA GLU A 326 -14.62 -1.96 42.78
C GLU A 326 -13.40 -1.11 43.17
N ASP A 327 -13.08 -0.94 44.46
CA ASP A 327 -11.99 -0.02 44.86
C ASP A 327 -10.57 -0.61 44.85
N LYS A 328 -10.38 -1.92 44.68
CA LYS A 328 -9.03 -2.53 44.76
C LYS A 328 -8.39 -2.90 43.42
N PHE A 329 -9.12 -2.86 42.31
CA PHE A 329 -8.58 -3.22 41.00
C PHE A 329 -8.10 -2.03 40.16
N SER A 330 -8.47 -0.80 40.55
CA SER A 330 -8.02 0.43 39.91
C SER A 330 -6.62 0.87 40.40
N GLU A 331 -6.24 0.61 41.65
CA GLU A 331 -4.90 0.95 42.18
C GLU A 331 -3.78 0.09 41.58
N PHE A 332 -4.02 -1.19 41.29
CA PHE A 332 -2.98 -2.08 40.77
C PHE A 332 -2.54 -1.78 39.33
N ARG A 333 -3.32 -1.02 38.54
CA ARG A 333 -2.93 -0.66 37.16
C ARG A 333 -2.16 0.64 37.03
N PHE A 334 -2.14 1.49 38.05
CA PHE A 334 -1.34 2.72 38.03
C PHE A 334 0.09 2.49 38.52
N ALA A 335 0.33 1.51 39.41
CA ALA A 335 1.68 1.24 39.92
C ALA A 335 2.64 0.59 38.92
N GLU A 336 2.15 -0.12 37.89
CA GLU A 336 3.01 -0.77 36.89
C GLU A 336 3.45 0.14 35.72
N LEU A 337 2.88 1.35 35.60
CA LEU A 337 3.18 2.26 34.48
C LEU A 337 4.21 3.36 34.80
N GLU A 338 4.68 3.47 36.05
CA GLU A 338 5.65 4.51 36.45
C GLU A 338 7.06 4.03 36.81
N MET A 339 7.35 2.73 36.86
CA MET A 339 8.71 2.25 37.14
C MET A 339 9.33 1.54 35.93
N GLY A 340 9.99 2.34 35.09
CA GLY A 340 11.18 1.87 34.37
C GLY A 340 12.35 1.74 35.34
N VAL A 341 13.37 0.93 34.96
CA VAL A 341 14.66 0.69 35.68
C VAL A 341 14.49 -0.39 36.79
N LEU A 342 15.07 -1.60 36.83
CA LEU A 342 16.18 -2.34 36.19
C LEU A 342 16.06 -3.87 36.53
N PRO A 343 16.74 -4.79 35.82
CA PRO A 343 17.15 -6.13 36.33
C PRO A 343 18.59 -6.06 36.94
N PRO A 344 19.27 -7.13 37.43
CA PRO A 344 18.96 -8.56 37.49
C PRO A 344 19.29 -9.27 38.85
N GLY A 345 18.86 -10.54 38.99
CA GLY A 345 19.68 -11.61 39.58
C GLY A 345 19.69 -11.83 41.11
N ARG A 346 18.98 -12.87 41.58
CA ARG A 346 19.48 -13.87 42.55
C ARG A 346 18.45 -14.99 42.80
N GLN A 347 18.84 -16.22 42.50
CA GLN A 347 18.52 -17.43 43.27
C GLN A 347 19.87 -17.99 43.79
N PRO A 348 19.97 -18.96 44.71
CA PRO A 348 19.02 -19.54 45.68
C PRO A 348 19.64 -19.72 47.10
N GLY A 349 18.86 -20.22 48.06
CA GLY A 349 19.34 -20.87 49.30
C GLY A 349 18.10 -21.29 50.12
N ILE A 350 17.69 -22.56 50.19
CA ILE A 350 18.25 -23.71 50.94
C ILE A 350 18.60 -23.34 52.39
N GLY A 351 17.78 -23.85 53.33
CA GLY A 351 18.08 -23.87 54.75
C GLY A 351 16.85 -24.14 55.61
N ASN A 352 16.46 -25.43 55.73
CA ASN A 352 15.65 -25.90 56.85
C ASN A 352 16.62 -26.28 57.99
N GLN A 353 16.45 -25.64 59.14
CA GLN A 353 16.69 -26.20 60.47
C GLN A 353 15.54 -25.80 61.36
#